data_AF-A0A1I4I315-F1
#
_entry.id   AF-A0A1I4I315-F1
#
_cell.length_a   1.000
_cell.length_b   1.000
_cell.length_c   1.000
_cell.angle_alpha   90.00
_cell.angle_beta   90.00
_cell.angle_gamma   90.00
#
_symmetry.space_group_name_H-M   'P 1'
#
loop_
_entity.id
_entity.type
_entity.pdbx_description
1 polymer ?
#
loop_
_entity_poly.entity_id
_entity_poly.type
_entity_poly.pdbx_seq_one_letter_code
_entity_poly.pdbx_strand_id
1 'polypeptide(L)'
;MRLFDLRPSMAYRAAHIKDARWSIRPLLAAAVAGETRPLRLLADDPQVARLAALELPEAQRKTLRICSAAPAAWHAAGLPLEEGGTQPPDAECIDFLFFVHDRHAGNKAAARQYLAWELGLLAQLDARELAAFRPLVAEERP
;
A
#
# COMPACT_ATOMS: atom_id res chain seq x y z
N MET A 1 -3.81 -17.25 18.41
CA MET A 1 -3.88 -16.98 16.96
C MET A 1 -3.42 -15.55 16.71
N ARG A 2 -2.81 -15.27 15.56
CA ARG A 2 -2.44 -13.91 15.12
C ARG A 2 -3.15 -13.56 13.81
N LEU A 3 -3.69 -12.35 13.72
CA LEU A 3 -4.31 -11.81 12.51
C LEU A 3 -3.35 -10.83 11.84
N PHE A 4 -3.11 -11.03 10.56
CA PHE A 4 -2.42 -10.07 9.70
C PHE A 4 -3.40 -9.51 8.68
N ASP A 5 -3.47 -8.20 8.60
CA ASP A 5 -4.22 -7.46 7.60
C ASP A 5 -3.30 -7.09 6.44
N LEU A 6 -3.64 -7.57 5.26
CA LEU A 6 -2.89 -7.41 4.02
C LEU A 6 -3.56 -6.41 3.06
N ARG A 7 -4.60 -5.71 3.51
CA ARG A 7 -5.20 -4.60 2.75
C ARG A 7 -4.21 -3.43 2.65
N PRO A 8 -4.44 -2.49 1.72
CA PRO A 8 -3.60 -1.30 1.60
C PRO A 8 -3.44 -0.57 2.94
N SER A 9 -2.25 -0.04 3.21
CA SER A 9 -1.92 0.66 4.47
C SER A 9 -2.93 1.73 4.84
N MET A 10 -3.40 2.52 3.87
CA MET A 10 -4.40 3.57 4.12
C MET A 10 -5.77 3.00 4.50
N ALA A 11 -6.15 1.85 3.97
CA ALA A 11 -7.38 1.15 4.36
C ALA A 11 -7.27 0.57 5.78
N TYR A 12 -6.09 0.05 6.15
CA TYR A 12 -5.79 -0.39 7.50
C TYR A 12 -5.84 0.76 8.51
N ARG A 13 -5.18 1.89 8.22
CA ARG A 13 -5.18 3.09 9.06
C ARG A 13 -6.59 3.66 9.26
N ALA A 14 -7.40 3.67 8.20
CA ALA A 14 -8.77 4.14 8.25
C ALA A 14 -9.60 3.31 9.25
N ALA A 15 -9.54 1.98 9.14
CA ALA A 15 -10.16 1.06 10.08
C ALA A 15 -9.59 -0.35 9.96
N HIS A 16 -9.28 -1.00 11.08
CA HIS A 16 -8.89 -2.40 11.14
C HIS A 16 -9.41 -3.08 12.41
N ILE A 17 -9.45 -4.42 12.40
CA ILE A 17 -9.81 -5.21 13.57
C ILE A 17 -8.73 -5.01 14.64
N LYS A 18 -9.15 -4.74 15.88
CA LYS A 18 -8.25 -4.58 17.03
C LYS A 18 -7.29 -5.76 17.16
N ASP A 19 -6.04 -5.47 17.51
CA ASP A 19 -4.93 -6.42 17.62
C ASP A 19 -4.45 -7.07 16.31
N ALA A 20 -5.06 -6.74 15.16
CA ALA A 20 -4.48 -7.09 13.86
C ALA A 20 -3.10 -6.43 13.71
N ARG A 21 -2.21 -7.06 12.93
CA ARG A 21 -0.99 -6.40 12.44
C ARG A 21 -1.13 -6.15 10.97
N TRP A 22 -0.72 -4.96 10.53
CA TRP A 22 -0.57 -4.73 9.12
C TRP A 22 0.70 -5.38 8.57
N SER A 23 0.64 -5.89 7.34
CA SER A 23 1.81 -6.29 6.57
C SER A 23 1.46 -6.33 5.09
N ILE A 24 2.50 -6.47 4.25
CA ILE A 24 2.37 -6.67 2.81
C ILE A 24 3.20 -7.87 2.40
N ARG A 25 2.90 -8.46 1.25
CA ARG A 25 3.59 -9.66 0.73
C ARG A 25 5.12 -9.63 0.92
N PRO A 26 5.88 -8.61 0.46
CA PRO A 26 7.34 -8.62 0.57
C PRO A 26 7.86 -8.53 2.02
N LEU A 27 7.03 -8.08 2.97
CA LEU A 27 7.43 -7.92 4.38
C LEU A 27 6.84 -9.03 5.29
N LEU A 28 5.93 -9.86 4.76
CA LEU A 28 5.16 -10.80 5.57
C LEU A 28 6.05 -11.82 6.28
N ALA A 29 7.03 -12.41 5.59
CA ALA A 29 7.93 -13.41 6.17
C ALA A 29 8.67 -12.87 7.40
N ALA A 30 9.16 -11.62 7.32
CA ALA A 30 9.79 -10.94 8.45
C ALA A 30 8.77 -10.61 9.55
N ALA A 31 7.57 -10.14 9.17
CA ALA A 31 6.52 -9.75 10.11
C ALA A 31 5.98 -10.93 10.95
N VAL A 32 6.02 -12.17 10.41
CA VAL A 32 5.63 -13.40 11.12
C VAL A 32 6.81 -14.13 11.75
N ALA A 33 8.03 -13.61 11.67
CA ALA A 33 9.21 -14.28 12.19
C ALA A 33 9.06 -14.54 13.71
N GLY A 34 9.29 -15.80 14.12
CA GLY A 34 9.13 -16.22 15.52
C GLY A 34 7.68 -16.37 15.99
N GLU A 35 6.68 -16.12 15.14
CA GLU A 35 5.28 -16.36 15.49
C GLU A 35 4.97 -17.86 15.47
N THR A 36 4.53 -18.38 16.61
CA THR A 36 4.19 -19.79 16.81
C THR A 36 2.68 -20.03 16.83
N ARG A 37 1.88 -18.97 16.98
CA ARG A 37 0.41 -19.06 16.99
C ARG A 37 -0.13 -19.28 15.57
N PRO A 38 -1.29 -19.93 15.41
CA PRO A 38 -1.96 -20.05 14.12
C PRO A 38 -2.20 -18.66 13.50
N LEU A 39 -1.92 -18.55 12.21
CA LEU A 39 -2.01 -17.31 11.44
C LEU A 39 -3.35 -17.21 10.71
N ARG A 40 -3.91 -15.99 10.68
CA ARG A 40 -4.99 -15.61 9.77
C ARG A 40 -4.53 -14.44 8.92
N LEU A 41 -4.74 -14.52 7.61
CA LEU A 41 -4.50 -13.42 6.67
C LEU A 41 -5.85 -12.85 6.24
N LEU A 42 -6.05 -11.56 6.49
CA LEU A 42 -7.18 -10.79 6.00
C LEU A 42 -6.75 -10.04 4.75
N ALA A 43 -7.50 -10.18 3.66
CA ALA A 43 -7.33 -9.39 2.46
C ALA A 43 -8.70 -9.18 1.79
N ASP A 44 -8.85 -8.08 1.06
CA ASP A 44 -10.07 -7.85 0.27
C ASP A 44 -10.19 -8.91 -0.82
N ASP A 45 -9.09 -9.16 -1.56
CA ASP A 45 -8.97 -10.25 -2.51
C ASP A 45 -8.25 -11.48 -1.89
N PRO A 46 -8.92 -12.63 -1.77
CA PRO A 46 -8.30 -13.87 -1.29
C PRO A 46 -7.06 -14.31 -2.10
N GLN A 47 -6.95 -13.97 -3.39
CA GLN A 47 -5.77 -14.33 -4.19
C GLN A 47 -4.51 -13.59 -3.72
N VAL A 48 -4.64 -12.34 -3.28
CA VAL A 48 -3.53 -11.58 -2.68
C VAL A 48 -3.03 -12.29 -1.43
N ALA A 49 -3.94 -12.73 -0.55
CA ALA A 49 -3.58 -13.50 0.64
C ALA A 49 -2.94 -14.86 0.30
N ARG A 50 -3.40 -15.54 -0.76
CA ARG A 50 -2.78 -16.80 -1.23
C ARG A 50 -1.37 -16.59 -1.76
N LEU A 51 -1.12 -15.52 -2.51
CA LEU A 51 0.22 -15.17 -2.98
C LEU A 51 1.14 -14.77 -1.83
N ALA A 52 0.65 -13.99 -0.87
CA ALA A 52 1.41 -13.64 0.32
C ALA A 52 1.74 -14.87 1.18
N ALA A 53 0.82 -15.84 1.27
CA ALA A 53 1.06 -17.09 1.98
C ALA A 53 2.27 -17.87 1.41
N LEU A 54 2.60 -17.73 0.13
CA LEU A 54 3.75 -18.41 -0.49
C LEU A 54 5.10 -17.94 0.08
N GLU A 55 5.14 -16.76 0.71
CA GLU A 55 6.33 -16.26 1.40
C GLU A 55 6.58 -17.00 2.73
N LEU A 56 5.63 -17.85 3.17
CA LEU A 56 5.70 -18.55 4.45
C LEU A 56 6.19 -20.01 4.31
N PRO A 57 6.93 -20.51 5.31
CA PRO A 57 7.28 -21.93 5.40
C PRO A 57 6.03 -22.84 5.35
N GLU A 58 6.20 -24.04 4.79
CA GLU A 58 5.09 -24.99 4.61
C GLU A 58 4.34 -25.31 5.91
N ALA A 59 5.06 -25.42 7.03
CA ALA A 59 4.48 -25.67 8.35
C ALA A 59 3.48 -24.57 8.77
N GLN A 60 3.81 -23.29 8.54
CA GLN A 60 2.90 -22.18 8.80
C GLN A 60 1.75 -22.18 7.80
N ARG A 61 2.00 -22.44 6.52
CA ARG A 61 0.95 -22.52 5.49
C ARG A 61 -0.13 -23.57 5.79
N LYS A 62 0.23 -24.71 6.38
CA LYS A 62 -0.74 -25.78 6.74
C LYS A 62 -1.78 -25.34 7.77
N THR A 63 -1.40 -24.46 8.70
CA THR A 63 -2.28 -23.97 9.77
C THR A 63 -2.92 -22.62 9.45
N LEU A 64 -2.45 -21.95 8.39
CA LEU A 64 -2.94 -20.67 7.89
C LEU A 64 -4.42 -20.73 7.53
N ARG A 65 -5.16 -19.66 7.81
CA ARG A 65 -6.50 -19.42 7.27
C ARG A 65 -6.54 -18.06 6.58
N ILE A 66 -7.28 -18.00 5.49
CA ILE A 66 -7.52 -16.74 4.76
C ILE A 66 -8.94 -16.28 5.08
N CYS A 67 -9.06 -15.00 5.36
CA CYS A 67 -10.30 -14.32 5.65
C CYS A 67 -10.48 -13.18 4.66
N SER A 68 -11.71 -12.96 4.23
CA SER A 68 -12.10 -11.77 3.48
C SER A 68 -13.45 -11.33 4.03
N ALA A 69 -13.54 -10.05 4.40
CA ALA A 69 -14.76 -9.43 4.87
C ALA A 69 -14.60 -7.93 4.73
N ALA A 70 -15.62 -7.26 4.19
CA ALA A 70 -15.65 -5.81 4.15
C ALA A 70 -15.72 -5.24 5.57
N PRO A 71 -15.18 -4.04 5.84
CA PRO A 71 -15.24 -3.42 7.16
C PRO A 71 -16.66 -3.34 7.77
N ALA A 72 -17.67 -3.11 6.93
CA ALA A 72 -19.08 -3.11 7.36
C ALA A 72 -19.52 -4.44 8.01
N ALA A 73 -18.98 -5.57 7.55
CA ALA A 73 -19.28 -6.88 8.12
C ALA A 73 -18.65 -7.07 9.51
N TRP A 74 -17.55 -6.38 9.83
CA TRP A 74 -16.93 -6.45 11.15
C TRP A 74 -17.74 -5.70 12.19
N HIS A 75 -18.23 -4.51 11.82
CA HIS A 75 -19.17 -3.73 12.63
C HIS A 75 -20.45 -4.54 12.91
N ALA A 76 -21.05 -5.12 11.87
CA ALA A 76 -22.24 -5.97 12.03
C ALA A 76 -21.99 -7.21 12.91
N ALA A 77 -20.76 -7.74 12.90
CA ALA A 77 -20.35 -8.87 13.74
C ALA A 77 -19.91 -8.46 15.16
N GLY A 78 -19.95 -7.17 15.50
CA GLY A 78 -19.53 -6.67 16.81
C GLY A 78 -18.04 -6.87 17.12
N LEU A 79 -17.19 -6.94 16.09
CA LEU A 79 -15.74 -7.06 16.29
C LEU A 79 -15.16 -5.73 16.79
N PRO A 80 -14.24 -5.75 17.77
CA PRO A 80 -13.56 -4.53 18.20
C PRO A 80 -12.67 -3.99 17.08
N LEU A 81 -12.76 -2.69 16.81
CA LEU A 81 -12.00 -2.01 15.75
C LEU A 81 -11.11 -0.91 16.32
N GLU A 82 -10.05 -0.61 15.58
CA GLU A 82 -9.23 0.59 15.74
C GLU A 82 -9.33 1.41 14.44
N GLU A 83 -9.62 2.70 14.56
CA GLU A 83 -9.96 3.59 13.43
C GLU A 83 -9.15 4.90 13.50
N GLY A 84 -8.85 5.47 12.34
CA GLY A 84 -8.19 6.79 12.23
C GLY A 84 -6.78 6.86 12.81
N GLY A 85 -6.06 5.73 12.87
CA GLY A 85 -4.72 5.65 13.43
C GLY A 85 -3.62 6.15 12.47
N THR A 86 -2.44 6.47 13.02
CA THR A 86 -1.23 6.79 12.25
C THR A 86 -0.25 5.62 12.15
N GLN A 87 -0.67 4.43 12.63
CA GLN A 87 0.09 3.20 12.57
C GLN A 87 -0.42 2.31 11.44
N PRO A 88 0.46 1.65 10.67
CA PRO A 88 1.94 1.78 10.66
C PRO A 88 2.41 3.19 10.23
N PRO A 89 3.63 3.65 10.55
CA PRO A 89 4.15 4.97 10.13
C PRO A 89 4.41 5.05 8.62
N ASP A 90 4.49 6.27 8.06
CA ASP A 90 4.58 6.49 6.59
C ASP A 90 5.76 5.75 5.94
N ALA A 91 6.89 5.68 6.62
CA ALA A 91 8.09 4.99 6.15
C ALA A 91 7.89 3.47 5.97
N GLU A 92 6.93 2.87 6.68
CA GLU A 92 6.58 1.45 6.56
C GLU A 92 5.49 1.21 5.48
N CYS A 93 4.71 2.23 5.15
CA CYS A 93 3.66 2.21 4.12
C CYS A 93 4.25 2.31 2.70
N ILE A 94 5.16 1.41 2.34
CA ILE A 94 5.81 1.40 1.03
C ILE A 94 4.86 1.02 -0.13
N ASP A 95 3.63 0.62 0.19
CA ASP A 95 2.55 0.38 -0.75
C ASP A 95 1.81 1.67 -1.18
N PHE A 96 2.17 2.82 -0.60
CA PHE A 96 1.49 4.09 -0.83
C PHE A 96 2.45 5.24 -1.20
N LEU A 97 2.13 5.98 -2.25
CA LEU A 97 2.93 7.13 -2.71
C LEU A 97 2.44 8.45 -2.10
N PHE A 98 2.93 8.78 -0.90
CA PHE A 98 2.56 10.02 -0.18
C PHE A 98 2.91 11.31 -0.95
N PHE A 99 3.96 11.31 -1.78
CA PHE A 99 4.33 12.51 -2.51
C PHE A 99 3.23 13.01 -3.48
N VAL A 100 2.47 12.08 -4.08
CA VAL A 100 1.54 12.42 -5.17
C VAL A 100 0.07 12.28 -4.80
N HIS A 101 -0.26 11.60 -3.70
CA HIS A 101 -1.63 11.16 -3.40
C HIS A 101 -2.65 12.29 -3.37
N ASP A 102 -2.26 13.46 -2.86
CA ASP A 102 -3.15 14.58 -2.59
C ASP A 102 -3.30 15.57 -3.75
N ARG A 103 -2.53 15.42 -4.82
CA ARG A 103 -2.45 16.42 -5.91
C ARG A 103 -3.77 16.65 -6.65
N HIS A 104 -4.68 15.68 -6.60
CA HIS A 104 -6.03 15.79 -7.18
C HIS A 104 -7.14 15.87 -6.12
N ALA A 105 -6.79 15.95 -4.83
CA ALA A 105 -7.72 15.98 -3.71
C ALA A 105 -8.02 17.41 -3.19
N GLY A 106 -7.82 18.44 -4.03
CA GLY A 106 -8.02 19.84 -3.65
C GLY A 106 -6.88 20.43 -2.80
N ASN A 107 -5.84 19.64 -2.48
CA ASN A 107 -4.66 20.10 -1.76
C ASN A 107 -3.73 20.92 -2.69
N LYS A 108 -3.85 22.26 -2.64
CA LYS A 108 -3.06 23.18 -3.46
C LYS A 108 -1.55 23.06 -3.25
N ALA A 109 -1.11 22.70 -2.04
CA ALA A 109 0.31 22.55 -1.75
C ALA A 109 0.87 21.30 -2.46
N ALA A 110 0.19 20.16 -2.34
CA ALA A 110 0.56 18.93 -3.04
C ALA A 110 0.54 19.10 -4.57
N ALA A 111 -0.48 19.77 -5.11
CA ALA A 111 -0.55 20.06 -6.54
C ALA A 111 0.64 20.90 -7.04
N ARG A 112 1.04 21.95 -6.29
CA ARG A 112 2.21 22.78 -6.63
C ARG A 112 3.52 22.00 -6.53
N GLN A 113 3.67 21.16 -5.50
CA GLN A 113 4.86 20.35 -5.32
C GLN A 113 5.03 19.33 -6.45
N TYR A 114 3.92 18.72 -6.88
CA TYR A 114 3.90 17.81 -8.01
C TYR A 114 4.25 18.53 -9.33
N LEU A 115 3.69 19.72 -9.59
CA LEU A 115 4.04 20.50 -10.78
C LEU A 115 5.53 20.90 -10.79
N ALA A 116 6.07 21.30 -9.63
CA ALA A 116 7.50 21.61 -9.51
C ALA A 116 8.37 20.39 -9.83
N TRP A 117 7.96 19.19 -9.40
CA TRP A 117 8.63 17.94 -9.75
C TRP A 117 8.57 17.67 -11.26
N GLU A 118 7.39 17.77 -11.89
CA GLU A 118 7.23 17.54 -13.34
C GLU A 118 8.10 18.48 -14.19
N LEU A 119 8.11 19.78 -13.86
CA LEU A 119 8.95 20.76 -14.55
C LEU A 119 10.45 20.48 -14.35
N GLY A 120 10.83 19.94 -13.19
CA GLY A 120 12.20 19.57 -12.86
C GLY A 120 12.69 18.29 -13.54
N LEU A 121 11.83 17.50 -14.19
CA LEU A 121 12.24 16.27 -14.87
C LEU A 121 13.14 16.53 -16.07
N LEU A 122 12.89 17.61 -16.82
CA LEU A 122 13.72 17.94 -17.99
C LEU A 122 15.17 18.26 -17.60
N ALA A 123 15.36 18.90 -16.43
CA ALA A 123 16.69 19.21 -15.92
C ALA A 123 17.45 17.99 -15.38
N GLN A 124 16.78 16.84 -15.21
CA GLN A 124 17.40 15.59 -14.78
C GLN A 124 17.92 14.74 -15.96
N LEU A 125 17.51 15.07 -17.19
CA LEU A 125 17.93 14.34 -18.37
C LEU A 125 19.38 14.66 -18.73
N ASP A 126 20.15 13.63 -19.07
CA ASP A 126 21.48 13.82 -19.63
C ASP A 126 21.44 14.21 -21.12
N ALA A 127 22.59 14.56 -21.68
CA ALA A 127 22.68 14.98 -23.08
C ALA A 127 22.25 13.89 -24.08
N ARG A 128 22.44 12.61 -23.74
CA ARG A 128 22.08 11.48 -24.60
C ARG A 128 20.57 11.22 -24.54
N GLU A 129 19.97 11.32 -23.37
CA GLU A 129 18.52 11.19 -23.16
C GLU A 129 17.78 12.34 -23.85
N LEU A 130 18.25 13.59 -23.70
CA LEU A 130 17.70 14.74 -24.41
C LEU A 130 17.72 14.54 -25.93
N ALA A 131 18.82 14.01 -26.47
CA ALA A 131 18.98 13.76 -27.90
C ALA A 131 18.06 12.64 -28.44
N ALA A 132 17.47 11.81 -27.58
CA ALA A 132 16.50 10.80 -27.98
C ALA A 132 15.11 11.40 -28.29
N PHE A 133 14.78 12.57 -27.75
CA PHE A 133 13.52 13.25 -28.00
C PHE A 133 13.58 14.08 -29.29
N ARG A 134 12.57 13.93 -30.15
CA ARG A 134 12.39 14.72 -31.37
C ARG A 134 11.01 15.38 -31.38
N PRO A 135 10.80 16.43 -30.56
CA PRO A 135 9.52 17.13 -30.54
C PRO A 135 9.24 17.76 -31.91
N LEU A 136 7.97 17.70 -32.34
CA LEU A 136 7.53 18.43 -33.52
C LEU A 136 7.56 19.92 -33.20
N VAL A 137 8.18 20.71 -34.07
CA VAL A 137 8.14 22.17 -33.98
C VAL A 137 6.83 22.61 -34.64
N ALA A 138 5.96 23.27 -33.88
CA ALA A 138 4.77 23.87 -34.46
C ALA A 138 5.18 25.02 -35.38
N GLU A 139 4.69 25.03 -36.63
CA GLU A 139 4.85 26.20 -37.50
C GLU A 139 4.09 27.39 -36.89
N GLU A 140 4.76 28.54 -36.77
CA GLU A 140 4.10 29.78 -36.40
C GLU A 140 3.04 30.10 -37.45
N ARG A 141 1.77 30.10 -37.03
CA ARG A 141 0.67 30.50 -37.90
C ARG A 141 0.73 32.03 -38.06
N PRO A 142 0.74 32.55 -39.30
CA PRO A 142 0.93 33.98 -39.56
C PRO A 142 -0.14 34.88 -38.95
#